data_AF-A0A174J596-F1
#
_entry.id   AF-A0A174J596-F1
#
_cell.length_a   1.000
_cell.length_b   1.000
_cell.length_c   1.000
_cell.angle_alpha   90.00
_cell.angle_beta   90.00
_cell.angle_gamma   90.00
#
_symmetry.space_group_name_H-M   'P 1'
#
loop_
_entity.id
_entity.type
_entity.pdbx_description
1 polymer ?
#
loop_
_entity_poly.entity_id
_entity_poly.type
_entity_poly.pdbx_seq_one_letter_code
_entity_poly.pdbx_strand_id
1 'polypeptide(L)'
;MVLEGLSEALHVSIEWLKGETDEYETDITDKKELQIRDAMGDILKQLPLDLSKKEDAFSKDLLLLMLKQYNLFLESFQFACKNYKGNTNEADIAKAMGFESNDEYNEIMFLREITHTVNAFNDMADIVRLYSKKPEMAEQRLENLLSEVLYENSDSV
;
A
#
# COMPACT_ATOMS: atom_id res chain seq x y z
N MET A 1 -10.52 9.12 -45.98
CA MET A 1 -11.53 8.25 -46.64
C MET A 1 -11.37 6.76 -46.35
N VAL A 2 -10.27 6.06 -46.67
CA VAL A 2 -10.20 4.59 -46.39
C VAL A 2 -10.17 4.28 -44.88
N LEU A 3 -9.39 5.04 -44.09
CA LEU A 3 -9.29 4.85 -42.65
C LEU A 3 -10.57 5.23 -41.89
N GLU A 4 -11.30 6.24 -42.36
CA GLU A 4 -12.60 6.64 -41.78
C GLU A 4 -13.65 5.55 -41.97
N GLY A 5 -13.74 4.97 -43.17
CA GLY A 5 -14.68 3.87 -43.45
C GLY A 5 -14.34 2.59 -42.67
N LEU A 6 -13.05 2.30 -42.44
CA LEU A 6 -12.61 1.17 -41.61
C LEU A 6 -12.86 1.42 -40.12
N SER A 7 -12.63 2.64 -39.64
CA SER A 7 -12.88 3.08 -38.26
C SER A 7 -14.36 2.92 -37.90
N GLU A 8 -15.25 3.33 -38.79
CA GLU A 8 -16.69 3.22 -38.60
C GLU A 8 -17.20 1.78 -38.64
N ALA A 9 -16.62 0.93 -39.51
CA ALA A 9 -16.98 -0.49 -39.62
C ALA A 9 -16.48 -1.34 -38.44
N LEU A 10 -15.32 -1.00 -37.86
CA LEU A 10 -14.70 -1.71 -36.74
C LEU A 10 -14.99 -1.07 -35.38
N HIS A 11 -15.67 0.08 -35.34
CA HIS A 11 -15.97 0.87 -34.14
C HIS A 11 -14.73 1.22 -33.29
N VAL A 12 -13.62 1.52 -33.96
CA VAL A 12 -12.34 1.93 -33.35
C VAL A 12 -11.96 3.31 -33.84
N SER A 13 -11.14 4.05 -33.09
CA SER A 13 -10.69 5.37 -33.55
C SER A 13 -9.70 5.23 -34.72
N ILE A 14 -9.60 6.30 -35.52
CA ILE A 14 -8.61 6.38 -36.60
C ILE A 14 -7.19 6.36 -36.01
N GLU A 15 -6.99 6.90 -34.81
CA GLU A 15 -5.70 6.83 -34.11
C GLU A 15 -5.32 5.37 -33.80
N TRP A 16 -6.28 4.52 -33.41
CA TRP A 16 -6.04 3.10 -33.15
C TRP A 16 -5.63 2.35 -34.41
N LEU A 17 -6.34 2.60 -35.54
CA LEU A 17 -5.99 2.01 -36.84
C LEU A 17 -4.62 2.44 -37.39
N LYS A 18 -4.11 3.58 -36.92
CA LYS A 18 -2.79 4.07 -37.27
C LYS A 18 -1.68 3.61 -36.31
N GLY A 19 -2.04 2.97 -35.19
CA GLY A 19 -1.09 2.68 -34.10
C GLY A 19 -0.58 3.95 -33.41
N GLU A 20 -1.35 5.05 -33.49
CA GLU A 20 -1.05 6.36 -32.88
C GLU A 20 -1.83 6.56 -31.56
N THR A 21 -2.71 5.63 -31.19
CA THR A 21 -3.14 5.53 -29.79
C THR A 21 -1.96 5.04 -28.99
N ASP A 22 -1.64 5.74 -27.89
CA ASP A 22 -0.87 5.15 -26.82
C ASP A 22 -1.60 3.86 -26.42
N GLU A 23 -1.10 2.72 -26.88
CA GLU A 23 -1.47 1.44 -26.33
C GLU A 23 -1.10 1.55 -24.85
N TYR A 24 -2.10 1.76 -23.99
CA TYR A 24 -1.98 1.48 -22.56
C TYR A 24 -1.85 -0.04 -22.34
N GLU A 25 -1.08 -0.72 -23.17
CA GLU A 25 -0.49 -2.00 -22.83
C GLU A 25 0.76 -1.70 -22.01
N THR A 26 0.56 -1.26 -20.75
CA THR A 26 1.57 -1.62 -19.76
C THR A 26 1.54 -3.14 -19.69
N ASP A 27 2.47 -3.76 -20.38
CA ASP A 27 2.66 -5.20 -20.48
C ASP A 27 2.96 -5.75 -19.06
N ILE A 28 1.92 -5.98 -18.27
CA ILE A 28 2.06 -6.55 -16.92
C ILE A 28 2.45 -8.01 -17.07
N THR A 29 3.75 -8.26 -17.15
CA THR A 29 4.30 -9.60 -17.29
C THR A 29 4.27 -10.38 -15.97
N ASP A 30 4.01 -9.71 -14.84
CA ASP A 30 3.91 -10.34 -13.51
C ASP A 30 2.45 -10.65 -13.14
N LYS A 31 2.16 -11.95 -13.04
CA LYS A 31 0.87 -12.48 -12.59
C LYS A 31 0.42 -11.90 -11.24
N LYS A 32 1.32 -11.56 -10.33
CA LYS A 32 1.00 -10.97 -9.02
C LYS A 32 0.52 -9.54 -9.14
N GLU A 33 1.12 -8.75 -10.02
CA GLU A 33 0.67 -7.38 -10.28
C GLU A 33 -0.73 -7.36 -10.89
N LEU A 34 -1.02 -8.26 -11.83
CA LEU A 34 -2.37 -8.46 -12.37
C LEU A 34 -3.38 -8.78 -11.26
N GLN A 35 -3.06 -9.76 -10.40
CA GLN A 35 -3.92 -10.13 -9.27
C GLN A 35 -4.19 -8.97 -8.30
N ILE A 36 -3.18 -8.12 -8.05
CA ILE A 36 -3.34 -6.93 -7.20
C ILE A 36 -4.26 -5.91 -7.88
N ARG A 37 -4.06 -5.62 -9.18
CA ARG A 37 -4.90 -4.67 -9.92
C ARG A 37 -6.35 -5.14 -9.99
N ASP A 38 -6.58 -6.42 -10.26
CA ASP A 38 -7.92 -7.01 -10.29
C ASP A 38 -8.61 -6.91 -8.93
N ALA A 39 -7.91 -7.29 -7.85
CA ALA A 39 -8.45 -7.19 -6.49
C ALA A 39 -8.78 -5.74 -6.10
N MET A 40 -7.93 -4.78 -6.44
CA MET A 40 -8.21 -3.35 -6.23
C MET A 40 -9.42 -2.90 -7.06
N GLY A 41 -9.49 -3.30 -8.33
CA GLY A 41 -10.61 -3.00 -9.21
C GLY A 41 -11.94 -3.54 -8.68
N ASP A 42 -11.95 -4.75 -8.15
CA ASP A 42 -13.15 -5.37 -7.57
C ASP A 42 -13.60 -4.69 -6.26
N ILE A 43 -12.67 -4.18 -5.45
CA ILE A 43 -13.00 -3.35 -4.28
C ILE A 43 -13.61 -2.02 -4.74
N LEU A 44 -13.02 -1.36 -5.74
CA LEU A 44 -13.50 -0.06 -6.23
C LEU A 44 -14.90 -0.15 -6.84
N LYS A 45 -15.23 -1.23 -7.56
CA LYS A 45 -16.58 -1.46 -8.11
C LYS A 45 -17.67 -1.54 -7.04
N GLN A 46 -17.32 -1.89 -5.81
CA GLN A 46 -18.26 -1.98 -4.69
C GLN A 46 -18.52 -0.63 -4.03
N LEU A 47 -17.77 0.42 -4.37
CA LEU A 47 -17.97 1.76 -3.79
C LEU A 47 -19.00 2.56 -4.59
N PRO A 48 -19.99 3.21 -3.94
CA PRO A 48 -20.26 3.20 -2.49
C PRO A 48 -20.88 1.88 -2.03
N LEU A 49 -20.56 1.47 -0.80
CA LEU A 49 -21.07 0.22 -0.24
C LEU A 49 -22.56 0.38 0.08
N ASP A 50 -23.33 -0.71 -0.08
CA ASP A 50 -24.72 -0.79 0.36
C ASP A 50 -24.81 -0.95 1.89
N LEU A 51 -24.33 0.07 2.60
CA LEU A 51 -24.22 0.15 4.06
C LEU A 51 -24.82 1.47 4.58
N SER A 52 -25.01 1.58 5.90
CA SER A 52 -25.32 2.88 6.48
C SER A 52 -24.15 3.86 6.27
N LYS A 53 -24.45 5.17 6.29
CA LYS A 53 -23.42 6.22 6.09
C LYS A 53 -22.21 6.08 7.02
N LYS A 54 -22.44 5.66 8.27
CA LYS A 54 -21.36 5.49 9.25
C LYS A 54 -20.52 4.24 8.97
N GLU A 55 -21.17 3.13 8.65
CA GLU A 55 -20.48 1.88 8.30
C GLU A 55 -19.68 2.02 7.00
N ASP A 56 -20.24 2.69 5.99
CA ASP A 56 -19.56 3.01 4.74
C ASP A 56 -18.33 3.91 4.97
N ALA A 57 -18.46 4.95 5.81
CA ALA A 57 -17.32 5.80 6.19
C ALA A 57 -16.23 5.01 6.92
N PHE A 58 -16.60 4.25 7.95
CA PHE A 58 -15.67 3.40 8.70
C PHE A 58 -14.92 2.42 7.79
N SER A 59 -15.63 1.78 6.85
CA SER A 59 -15.00 0.84 5.91
C SER A 59 -14.01 1.52 4.96
N LYS A 60 -14.33 2.73 4.49
CA LYS A 60 -13.46 3.52 3.62
C LYS A 60 -12.21 4.00 4.36
N ASP A 61 -12.39 4.48 5.58
CA ASP A 61 -11.31 4.92 6.47
C ASP A 61 -10.37 3.77 6.79
N LEU A 62 -10.90 2.58 7.08
CA LEU A 62 -10.09 1.39 7.34
C LEU A 62 -9.30 0.96 6.10
N LEU A 63 -9.93 0.95 4.92
CA LEU A 63 -9.25 0.65 3.66
C LEU A 63 -8.13 1.65 3.38
N LEU A 64 -8.40 2.95 3.57
CA LEU A 64 -7.41 3.99 3.38
C LEU A 64 -6.21 3.80 4.33
N LEU A 65 -6.46 3.50 5.61
CA LEU A 65 -5.40 3.24 6.58
C LEU A 65 -4.55 2.03 6.18
N MET A 66 -5.17 0.92 5.76
CA MET A 66 -4.45 -0.27 5.29
C MET A 66 -3.53 0.02 4.11
N LEU A 67 -4.02 0.78 3.12
CA LEU A 67 -3.23 1.16 1.95
C LEU A 67 -2.05 2.05 2.33
N LYS A 68 -2.26 3.02 3.22
CA LYS A 68 -1.18 3.89 3.69
C LYS A 68 -0.13 3.16 4.51
N GLN A 69 -0.55 2.30 5.43
CA GLN A 69 0.38 1.49 6.22
C GLN A 69 1.19 0.52 5.36
N TYR A 70 0.59 0.00 4.28
CA TYR A 70 1.33 -0.80 3.30
C TYR A 70 2.40 0.01 2.55
N ASN A 71 2.14 1.27 2.22
CA ASN A 71 3.14 2.15 1.61
C ASN A 71 4.30 2.44 2.57
N LEU A 72 4.02 2.79 3.83
CA LEU A 72 5.06 3.00 4.86
C LEU A 72 5.90 1.74 5.05
N PHE A 73 5.25 0.58 5.13
CA PHE A 73 5.94 -0.71 5.17
C PHE A 73 6.87 -0.90 3.97
N LEU A 74 6.40 -0.59 2.75
CA LEU A 74 7.20 -0.77 1.54
C LEU A 74 8.50 0.05 1.61
N GLU A 75 8.42 1.30 2.06
CA GLU A 75 9.57 2.18 2.22
C GLU A 75 10.57 1.61 3.23
N SER A 76 10.12 1.29 4.44
CA SER A 76 10.98 0.72 5.49
C SER A 76 11.52 -0.66 5.13
N PHE A 77 10.72 -1.51 4.47
CA PHE A 77 11.14 -2.83 4.02
C PHE A 77 12.23 -2.73 2.94
N GLN A 78 12.07 -1.83 1.97
CA GLN A 78 13.09 -1.56 0.97
C GLN A 78 14.37 -1.03 1.61
N PHE A 79 14.25 -0.09 2.56
CA PHE A 79 15.38 0.43 3.30
C PHE A 79 16.10 -0.68 4.07
N ALA A 80 15.37 -1.51 4.81
CA ALA A 80 15.93 -2.62 5.58
C ALA A 80 16.62 -3.66 4.68
N CYS A 81 16.02 -3.98 3.52
CA CYS A 81 16.62 -4.88 2.54
C CYS A 81 17.93 -4.33 1.96
N LYS A 82 18.01 -3.02 1.68
CA LYS A 82 19.20 -2.39 1.11
C LYS A 82 20.33 -2.25 2.13
N ASN A 83 19.99 -1.96 3.39
CA ASN A 83 20.97 -1.55 4.40
C ASN A 83 21.37 -2.64 5.38
N TYR A 84 20.52 -3.64 5.64
CA TYR A 84 20.79 -4.63 6.68
C TYR A 84 20.82 -6.07 6.17
N LYS A 85 20.02 -6.41 5.17
CA LYS A 85 19.94 -7.79 4.69
C LYS A 85 21.25 -8.24 4.02
N GLY A 86 22.05 -9.03 4.77
CA GLY A 86 23.33 -9.55 4.30
C GLY A 86 24.44 -8.50 4.18
N ASN A 87 24.30 -7.35 4.86
CA ASN A 87 25.32 -6.29 4.84
C ASN A 87 26.53 -6.70 5.68
N THR A 88 27.76 -6.59 5.17
CA THR A 88 28.99 -6.88 5.90
C THR A 88 29.77 -5.65 6.36
N ASN A 89 29.31 -4.45 5.97
CA ASN A 89 30.05 -3.21 6.15
C ASN A 89 29.92 -2.61 7.56
N GLU A 90 28.97 -3.08 8.36
CA GLU A 90 28.65 -2.53 9.68
C GLU A 90 29.27 -3.32 10.84
N ALA A 91 30.26 -4.19 10.57
CA ALA A 91 30.86 -5.05 11.58
C ALA A 91 31.51 -4.26 12.73
N ASP A 92 32.13 -3.12 12.43
CA ASP A 92 32.74 -2.25 13.44
C ASP A 92 31.67 -1.54 14.29
N ILE A 93 30.53 -1.14 13.68
CA ILE A 93 29.40 -0.57 14.40
C ILE A 93 28.74 -1.62 15.29
N ALA A 94 28.49 -2.82 14.76
CA ALA A 94 27.93 -3.95 15.50
C ALA A 94 28.77 -4.26 16.75
N LYS A 95 30.09 -4.35 16.59
CA LYS A 95 31.02 -4.57 17.70
C LYS A 95 31.04 -3.41 18.70
N ALA A 96 31.02 -2.16 18.22
CA ALA A 96 30.97 -0.98 19.10
C ALA A 96 29.68 -0.89 19.91
N MET A 97 28.56 -1.38 19.36
CA MET A 97 27.27 -1.47 20.04
C MET A 97 27.14 -2.71 20.93
N GLY A 98 28.11 -3.62 20.91
CA GLY A 98 28.16 -4.79 21.78
C GLY A 98 27.41 -6.02 21.26
N PHE A 99 27.09 -6.07 19.96
CA PHE A 99 26.50 -7.27 19.35
C PHE A 99 27.54 -8.40 19.21
N GLU A 100 27.09 -9.64 19.33
CA GLU A 100 27.95 -10.82 19.25
C GLU A 100 28.39 -11.09 17.80
N SER A 101 27.56 -10.67 16.83
CA SER A 101 27.87 -10.78 15.41
C SER A 101 27.25 -9.65 14.59
N ASN A 102 27.80 -9.45 13.40
CA ASN A 102 27.24 -8.53 12.42
C ASN A 102 25.87 -9.03 11.89
N ASP A 103 25.64 -10.34 11.86
CA ASP A 103 24.35 -10.91 11.46
C ASP A 103 23.25 -10.61 12.48
N GLU A 104 23.55 -10.73 13.77
CA GLU A 104 22.65 -10.35 14.86
C GLU A 104 22.28 -8.85 14.78
N TYR A 105 23.29 -7.98 14.58
CA TYR A 105 23.08 -6.55 14.37
C TYR A 105 22.13 -6.28 13.20
N ASN A 106 22.40 -6.90 12.05
CA ASN A 106 21.60 -6.76 10.84
C ASN A 106 20.15 -7.22 11.05
N GLU A 107 19.94 -8.36 11.71
CA GLU A 107 18.59 -8.88 12.00
C GLU A 107 17.81 -7.90 12.89
N ILE A 108 18.43 -7.42 13.97
CA ILE A 108 17.79 -6.50 14.91
C ILE A 108 17.46 -5.16 14.25
N MET A 109 18.39 -4.62 13.44
CA MET A 109 18.15 -3.37 12.72
C MET A 109 17.08 -3.55 11.65
N PHE A 110 17.08 -4.67 10.93
CA PHE A 110 16.02 -4.99 9.96
C PHE A 110 14.64 -5.04 10.64
N LEU A 111 14.53 -5.76 11.76
CA LEU A 111 13.30 -5.88 12.53
C LEU A 111 12.84 -4.52 13.08
N ARG A 112 13.79 -3.70 13.56
CA ARG A 112 13.51 -2.34 14.05
C ARG A 112 12.82 -1.50 12.97
N GLU A 113 13.33 -1.54 11.74
CA GLU A 113 12.75 -0.78 10.63
C GLU A 113 11.30 -1.19 10.33
N ILE A 114 10.96 -2.48 10.40
CA ILE A 114 9.59 -2.94 10.06
C ILE A 114 8.63 -3.02 11.25
N THR A 115 9.12 -2.83 12.49
CA THR A 115 8.32 -3.02 13.72
C THR A 115 7.12 -2.07 13.78
N HIS A 116 7.26 -0.83 13.30
CA HIS A 116 6.18 0.15 13.31
C HIS A 116 4.94 -0.36 12.53
N THR A 117 5.14 -1.03 11.38
CA THR A 117 4.05 -1.62 10.59
C THR A 117 3.34 -2.73 11.36
N VAL A 118 4.10 -3.59 12.05
CA VAL A 118 3.52 -4.70 12.84
C VAL A 118 2.60 -4.15 13.93
N ASN A 119 3.02 -3.06 14.59
CA ASN A 119 2.20 -2.39 15.59
C ASN A 119 0.93 -1.80 14.97
N ALA A 120 1.04 -1.09 13.85
CA ALA A 120 -0.11 -0.53 13.14
C ALA A 120 -1.13 -1.61 12.72
N PHE A 121 -0.66 -2.79 12.30
CA PHE A 121 -1.53 -3.91 11.94
C PHE A 121 -2.26 -4.49 13.15
N ASN A 122 -1.60 -4.57 14.31
CA ASN A 122 -2.25 -4.97 15.56
C ASN A 122 -3.32 -3.95 15.99
N ASP A 123 -3.03 -2.66 15.89
CA ASP A 123 -3.99 -1.60 16.22
C ASP A 123 -5.23 -1.64 15.31
N MET A 124 -5.04 -1.84 14.00
CA MET A 124 -6.13 -2.04 13.06
C MET A 124 -6.97 -3.29 13.39
N ALA A 125 -6.33 -4.41 13.73
CA ALA A 125 -7.04 -5.62 14.12
C ALA A 125 -7.90 -5.39 15.37
N ASP A 126 -7.40 -4.63 16.35
CA ASP A 126 -8.14 -4.29 17.55
C ASP A 126 -9.29 -3.32 17.28
N ILE A 127 -9.12 -2.35 16.37
CA ILE A 127 -10.21 -1.46 15.92
C ILE A 127 -11.35 -2.26 15.28
N VAL A 128 -11.03 -3.19 14.37
CA VAL A 128 -12.04 -4.05 13.72
C VAL A 128 -12.81 -4.88 14.74
N ARG A 129 -12.13 -5.46 15.72
CA ARG A 129 -12.78 -6.21 16.81
C ARG A 129 -13.66 -5.31 17.68
N LEU A 130 -13.17 -4.12 17.97
CA LEU A 130 -13.84 -3.14 18.84
C LEU A 130 -15.16 -2.66 18.24
N TYR A 131 -15.21 -2.49 16.91
CA TYR A 131 -16.39 -1.96 16.20
C TYR A 131 -17.68 -2.69 16.60
N SER A 132 -17.64 -4.02 16.71
CA SER A 132 -18.80 -4.85 17.08
C SER A 132 -19.39 -4.55 18.47
N LYS A 133 -18.60 -4.00 19.38
CA LYS A 133 -18.98 -3.74 20.79
C LYS A 133 -19.11 -2.25 21.10
N LYS A 134 -18.29 -1.42 20.48
CA LYS A 134 -18.16 0.02 20.74
C LYS A 134 -17.83 0.76 19.44
N PRO A 135 -18.79 0.92 18.51
CA PRO A 135 -18.55 1.49 17.19
C PRO A 135 -18.01 2.92 17.25
N GLU A 136 -18.59 3.79 18.09
CA GLU A 136 -18.11 5.19 18.24
C GLU A 136 -16.65 5.27 18.71
N MET A 137 -16.23 4.37 19.60
CA MET A 137 -14.84 4.32 20.07
C MET A 137 -13.90 3.76 18.99
N ALA A 138 -14.37 2.81 18.18
CA ALA A 138 -13.61 2.28 17.06
C ALA A 138 -13.42 3.34 15.95
N GLU A 139 -14.49 4.08 15.62
CA GLU A 139 -14.46 5.22 14.69
C GLU A 139 -13.44 6.28 15.15
N GLN A 140 -13.52 6.71 16.42
CA GLN A 140 -12.58 7.71 16.96
C GLN A 140 -11.12 7.23 16.94
N ARG A 141 -10.86 5.95 17.27
CA ARG A 141 -9.49 5.40 17.22
C ARG A 141 -8.96 5.34 15.79
N LEU A 142 -9.82 4.95 14.84
CA LEU A 142 -9.46 4.90 13.43
C LEU A 142 -9.13 6.29 12.88
N GLU A 143 -9.93 7.30 13.23
CA GLU A 143 -9.70 8.70 12.84
C GLU A 143 -8.37 9.23 13.39
N ASN A 144 -8.03 8.91 14.65
CA ASN A 144 -6.76 9.32 15.25
C ASN A 144 -5.56 8.71 14.49
N LEU A 145 -5.57 7.40 14.22
CA LEU A 145 -4.49 6.74 13.47
C LEU A 145 -4.38 7.27 12.04
N LEU A 146 -5.50 7.49 11.36
CA LEU A 146 -5.49 8.10 10.03
C LEU A 146 -4.87 9.48 10.05
N SER A 147 -5.20 10.29 11.06
CA SER A 147 -4.65 11.63 11.23
C SER A 147 -3.13 11.58 11.41
N GLU A 148 -2.62 10.73 12.31
CA GLU A 148 -1.17 10.56 12.52
C GLU A 148 -0.43 10.25 11.21
N VAL A 149 -0.95 9.30 10.43
CA VAL A 149 -0.37 8.91 9.13
C VAL A 149 -0.55 10.00 8.06
N LEU A 150 -1.57 10.85 8.15
CA LEU A 150 -1.82 11.95 7.22
C LEU A 150 -0.92 13.16 7.50
N TYR A 151 -0.67 13.51 8.76
CA TYR A 151 0.18 14.64 9.14
C TYR A 151 1.67 14.40 8.86
N GLU A 152 2.16 13.17 8.98
CA GLU A 152 3.54 12.84 8.60
C GLU A 152 3.85 13.08 7.11
N ASN A 153 2.83 13.06 6.24
CA ASN A 153 2.97 13.35 4.81
C ASN A 153 2.90 14.86 4.47
N SER A 154 2.57 15.74 5.42
CA SER A 154 2.43 17.18 5.16
C SER A 154 3.66 18.02 5.51
N ASP A 155 4.58 17.48 6.32
CA ASP A 155 5.83 18.16 6.69
C ASP A 155 6.94 18.02 5.62
N SER A 156 6.63 17.42 4.46
CA SER A 156 7.55 17.21 3.35
C SER A 156 7.32 18.13 2.14
N VAL A 157 6.78 19.34 2.34
CA VAL A 157 6.59 20.36 1.27
C VAL A 157 7.46 21.60 1.50
#